data_AF-A0A8W8NSR1-F1
#
_entry.id   AF-A0A8W8NSR1-F1
#
_cell.length_a   1.000
_cell.length_b   1.000
_cell.length_c   1.000
_cell.angle_alpha   90.00
_cell.angle_beta   90.00
_cell.angle_gamma   90.00
#
_symmetry.space_group_name_H-M   'P 1'
#
loop_
_entity.id
_entity.type
_entity.pdbx_description
1 polymer ?
#
loop_
_entity_poly.entity_id
_entity_poly.type
_entity_poly.pdbx_seq_one_letter_code
_entity_poly.pdbx_strand_id
1 'polypeptide(L)'
;MALYRSPKIRWARYFFCIIFIVLGIGENRYARTAAEAYMYGVNKVDICPQNKTEWEEASRRLNCSNDTKPPLNRYHCLPVHDLTTLMEFCYNRTRPQVVKGLCMVYVQESNYFNSYNCTTFEDGCPDMFYLSDESYKYPKCMDIDPIGRCYLAESSCKLATTYSSDPFKG
;
A
#
# COMPACT_ATOMS: atom_id res chain seq x y z
N MET A 1 -67.55 1.94 4.76
CA MET A 1 -66.33 2.12 5.59
C MET A 1 -65.15 2.31 4.65
N ALA A 2 -64.83 3.56 4.31
CA ALA A 2 -63.65 3.88 3.51
C ALA A 2 -62.49 4.18 4.48
N LEU A 3 -61.46 3.33 4.45
CA LEU A 3 -60.25 3.50 5.26
C LEU A 3 -59.53 4.77 4.79
N TYR A 4 -59.62 5.81 5.61
CA TYR A 4 -58.95 7.10 5.44
C TYR A 4 -57.42 6.89 5.50
N ARG A 5 -56.78 6.73 4.35
CA ARG A 5 -55.32 6.61 4.22
C ARG A 5 -54.70 7.98 4.47
N SER A 6 -54.35 8.22 5.74
CA SER A 6 -53.81 9.49 6.21
C SER A 6 -52.53 9.91 5.44
N PRO A 7 -52.43 11.17 4.96
CA PRO A 7 -51.31 11.66 4.15
C PRO A 7 -50.03 11.94 4.96
N LYS A 8 -50.05 11.67 6.28
CA LYS A 8 -48.99 12.05 7.23
C LYS A 8 -47.72 11.19 7.15
N ILE A 9 -47.78 10.03 6.51
CA ILE A 9 -46.63 9.11 6.36
C ILE A 9 -45.69 9.56 5.23
N ARG A 10 -46.20 10.30 4.24
CA ARG A 10 -45.41 10.72 3.07
C ARG A 10 -44.39 11.81 3.43
N TRP A 11 -44.78 12.76 4.28
CA TRP A 11 -43.94 13.89 4.70
C TRP A 11 -42.85 13.49 5.71
N ALA A 12 -43.10 12.47 6.53
CA ALA A 12 -42.11 11.94 7.47
C ALA A 12 -40.88 11.37 6.76
N ARG A 13 -41.05 10.72 5.61
CA ARG A 13 -39.94 10.18 4.79
C ARG A 13 -39.09 11.28 4.16
N TYR A 14 -39.74 12.34 3.67
CA TYR A 14 -39.04 13.52 3.13
C TYR A 14 -38.27 14.27 4.21
N PHE A 15 -38.87 14.44 5.40
CA PHE A 15 -38.18 15.04 6.54
C PHE A 15 -36.97 14.20 6.96
N PHE A 16 -37.08 12.87 7.03
CA PHE A 16 -35.96 12.00 7.37
C PHE A 16 -34.81 12.07 6.34
N CYS A 17 -35.12 12.09 5.04
CA CYS A 17 -34.10 12.29 4.01
C CYS A 17 -33.44 13.68 4.09
N ILE A 18 -34.23 14.74 4.32
CA ILE A 18 -33.69 16.10 4.49
C ILE A 18 -32.82 16.18 5.74
N ILE A 19 -33.18 15.51 6.83
CA ILE A 19 -32.38 15.44 8.05
C ILE A 19 -31.03 14.74 7.77
N PHE A 20 -31.01 13.63 7.02
CA PHE A 20 -29.75 12.97 6.65
C PHE A 20 -28.84 13.85 5.76
N ILE A 21 -29.43 14.61 4.84
CA ILE A 21 -28.70 15.54 3.96
C ILE A 21 -28.16 16.74 4.77
N VAL A 22 -28.97 17.31 5.67
CA VAL A 22 -28.62 18.48 6.49
C VAL A 22 -27.61 18.11 7.59
N LEU A 23 -27.69 16.91 8.15
CA LEU A 23 -26.73 16.41 9.15
C LEU A 23 -25.40 15.93 8.54
N GLY A 24 -25.25 15.94 7.22
CA GLY A 24 -24.00 15.58 6.55
C GLY A 24 -23.51 14.15 6.82
N ILE A 25 -24.39 13.26 7.30
CA ILE A 25 -24.06 11.86 7.64
C ILE A 25 -24.10 11.00 6.37
N GLY A 26 -23.28 11.40 5.41
CA GLY A 26 -23.04 10.71 4.16
C GLY A 26 -21.57 10.82 3.79
N GLU A 27 -20.68 10.79 4.78
CA GLU A 27 -19.24 10.75 4.51
C GLU A 27 -18.89 9.39 3.93
N ASN A 28 -18.75 9.33 2.59
CA ASN A 28 -18.16 8.19 1.94
C ASN A 28 -16.65 8.20 2.23
N ARG A 29 -16.27 7.55 3.34
CA ARG A 29 -14.87 7.43 3.79
C ARG A 29 -13.92 6.97 2.68
N TYR A 30 -14.42 6.13 1.77
CA TYR A 30 -13.68 5.64 0.61
C TYR A 30 -13.24 6.75 -0.37
N ALA A 31 -14.10 7.73 -0.63
CA ALA A 31 -13.77 8.85 -1.52
C ALA A 31 -12.73 9.79 -0.91
N ARG A 32 -12.76 9.96 0.43
CA ARG A 32 -11.79 10.77 1.16
C ARG A 32 -10.42 10.12 1.19
N THR A 33 -10.34 8.82 1.45
CA THR A 33 -9.07 8.07 1.44
C THR A 33 -8.45 8.00 0.03
N ALA A 34 -9.27 7.89 -1.02
CA ALA A 34 -8.79 7.91 -2.40
C ALA A 34 -8.21 9.29 -2.79
N ALA A 35 -8.87 10.38 -2.38
CA ALA A 35 -8.37 11.73 -2.61
C ALA A 35 -7.09 12.02 -1.82
N GLU A 36 -6.97 11.54 -0.58
CA GLU A 36 -5.75 11.66 0.23
C GLU A 36 -4.57 10.86 -0.35
N ALA A 37 -4.81 9.62 -0.83
CA ALA A 37 -3.81 8.81 -1.53
C ALA A 37 -3.35 9.46 -2.85
N TYR A 38 -4.28 10.04 -3.61
CA TYR A 38 -3.99 10.80 -4.82
C TYR A 38 -3.15 12.05 -4.53
N MET A 39 -3.44 12.76 -3.43
CA MET A 39 -2.70 13.97 -3.04
C MET A 39 -1.27 13.67 -2.56
N TYR A 40 -0.99 12.43 -2.14
CA TYR A 40 0.34 11.94 -1.74
C TYR A 40 1.12 11.22 -2.86
N GLY A 41 0.54 11.11 -4.07
CA GLY A 41 1.19 10.45 -5.20
C GLY A 41 1.39 8.95 -5.01
N VAL A 42 0.50 8.28 -4.25
CA VAL A 42 0.58 6.83 -4.02
C VAL A 42 -0.02 6.09 -5.21
N ASN A 43 0.81 5.36 -5.94
CA ASN A 43 0.42 4.59 -7.12
C ASN A 43 0.73 3.11 -6.92
N LYS A 44 -0.21 2.23 -7.31
CA LYS A 44 0.05 0.79 -7.38
C LYS A 44 0.92 0.50 -8.60
N VAL A 45 1.89 -0.38 -8.43
CA VAL A 45 2.77 -0.86 -9.51
C VAL A 45 2.90 -2.37 -9.45
N ASP A 46 3.25 -2.98 -10.58
CA ASP A 46 3.49 -4.43 -10.65
C ASP A 46 4.94 -4.77 -10.27
N ILE A 47 5.89 -3.85 -10.52
CA ILE A 47 7.32 -4.05 -10.29
C ILE A 47 7.91 -2.77 -9.71
N CYS A 48 8.67 -2.90 -8.62
CA CYS A 48 9.48 -1.81 -8.08
C CYS A 48 10.84 -1.72 -8.76
N PRO A 49 11.50 -0.54 -8.75
CA PRO A 49 12.86 -0.39 -9.28
C PRO A 49 13.85 -1.39 -8.70
N GLN A 50 14.57 -2.08 -9.59
CA GLN A 50 15.48 -3.17 -9.25
C GLN A 50 16.93 -2.71 -9.10
N ASN A 51 17.21 -1.45 -9.44
CA ASN A 51 18.53 -0.85 -9.34
C ASN A 51 18.42 0.67 -9.17
N LYS A 52 19.58 1.31 -8.93
CA LYS A 52 19.67 2.75 -8.68
C LYS A 52 19.18 3.60 -9.86
N THR A 53 19.46 3.19 -11.09
CA THR A 53 19.06 3.95 -12.29
C THR A 53 17.55 3.98 -12.43
N GLU A 54 16.90 2.81 -12.33
CA GLU A 54 15.43 2.72 -12.36
C GLU A 54 14.80 3.50 -11.20
N TRP A 55 15.43 3.48 -10.02
CA TRP A 55 14.97 4.23 -8.86
C TRP A 55 15.02 5.75 -9.10
N GLU A 56 16.11 6.25 -9.68
CA GLU A 56 16.26 7.68 -10.01
C GLU A 56 15.25 8.11 -11.09
N GLU A 57 15.01 7.26 -12.08
CA GLU A 57 14.01 7.50 -13.13
C GLU A 57 12.58 7.53 -12.58
N ALA A 58 12.22 6.59 -11.71
CA ALA A 58 10.92 6.55 -11.07
C ALA A 58 10.71 7.74 -10.11
N SER A 59 11.74 8.09 -9.33
CA SER A 59 11.74 9.29 -8.48
C SER A 59 11.47 10.56 -9.28
N ARG A 60 12.16 10.71 -10.42
CA ARG A 60 11.98 11.84 -11.34
C ARG A 60 10.57 11.85 -11.97
N ARG A 61 10.03 10.68 -12.34
CA ARG A 61 8.67 10.55 -12.90
C ARG A 61 7.59 11.02 -11.93
N LEU A 62 7.75 10.76 -10.63
CA LEU A 62 6.82 11.19 -9.58
C LEU A 62 7.12 12.59 -9.00
N ASN A 63 8.15 13.28 -9.50
CA ASN A 63 8.63 14.56 -8.96
C ASN A 63 8.93 14.50 -7.45
N CYS A 64 9.44 13.36 -6.96
CA CYS A 64 9.94 13.26 -5.61
C CYS A 64 11.23 14.09 -5.48
N SER A 65 11.51 14.62 -4.29
CA SER A 65 12.77 15.35 -4.08
C SER A 65 13.95 14.38 -4.14
N ASN A 66 14.93 14.69 -4.98
CA ASN A 66 16.23 14.01 -4.98
C ASN A 66 17.24 14.71 -4.06
N ASP A 67 16.89 15.87 -3.49
CA ASP A 67 17.81 16.72 -2.75
C ASP A 67 18.22 16.09 -1.42
N THR A 68 19.50 16.23 -1.09
CA THR A 68 20.09 15.66 0.14
C THR A 68 19.58 16.34 1.41
N LYS A 69 18.89 17.49 1.32
CA LYS A 69 18.31 18.22 2.45
C LYS A 69 17.06 19.01 2.05
N PRO A 70 15.95 18.90 2.82
CA PRO A 70 15.71 17.93 3.90
C PRO A 70 15.40 16.53 3.34
N PRO A 71 15.57 15.43 4.11
CA PRO A 71 15.36 14.04 3.65
C PRO A 71 13.89 13.67 3.43
N LEU A 72 13.03 14.68 3.28
CA LEU A 72 11.60 14.54 3.10
C LEU A 72 11.30 14.43 1.62
N ASN A 73 10.14 13.85 1.31
CA ASN A 73 9.64 13.68 -0.04
C ASN A 73 10.51 12.76 -0.91
N ARG A 74 11.13 11.74 -0.32
CA ARG A 74 11.99 10.77 -1.03
C ARG A 74 11.16 9.66 -1.66
N TYR A 75 11.51 9.27 -2.88
CA TYR A 75 10.85 8.15 -3.56
C TYR A 75 11.01 6.85 -2.78
N HIS A 76 9.92 6.13 -2.63
CA HIS A 76 9.88 4.77 -2.12
C HIS A 76 9.02 3.94 -3.05
N CYS A 77 9.43 2.70 -3.24
CA CYS A 77 8.58 1.65 -3.78
C CYS A 77 8.69 0.45 -2.86
N LEU A 78 7.57 0.05 -2.26
CA LEU A 78 7.54 -0.98 -1.22
C LEU A 78 6.28 -1.84 -1.37
N PRO A 79 6.33 -3.12 -0.95
CA PRO A 79 5.13 -3.91 -0.73
C PRO A 79 4.28 -3.30 0.38
N VAL A 80 2.96 -3.36 0.20
CA VAL A 80 2.04 -3.10 1.32
C VAL A 80 2.15 -4.21 2.36
N HIS A 81 1.80 -3.90 3.60
CA HIS A 81 2.00 -4.80 4.73
C HIS A 81 1.34 -6.19 4.61
N ASP A 82 0.27 -6.32 3.83
CA ASP A 82 -0.43 -7.58 3.57
C ASP A 82 0.10 -8.34 2.33
N LEU A 83 1.17 -7.80 1.71
CA LEU A 83 1.84 -8.35 0.53
C LEU A 83 0.92 -8.56 -0.68
N THR A 84 -0.16 -7.77 -0.80
CA THR A 84 -1.10 -7.89 -1.92
C THR A 84 -0.77 -7.00 -3.12
N THR A 85 0.12 -6.03 -2.97
CA THR A 85 0.50 -5.11 -4.05
C THR A 85 1.80 -4.37 -3.71
N LEU A 86 2.43 -3.76 -4.71
CA LEU A 86 3.51 -2.82 -4.53
C LEU A 86 2.97 -1.40 -4.69
N MET A 87 3.48 -0.48 -3.88
CA MET A 87 3.13 0.94 -3.96
C MET A 87 4.38 1.77 -4.14
N GLU A 88 4.34 2.67 -5.12
CA GLU A 88 5.30 3.75 -5.28
C GLU A 88 4.71 5.08 -4.81
N PHE A 89 5.51 5.87 -4.11
CA PHE A 89 5.09 7.16 -3.54
C PHE A 89 6.29 8.01 -3.15
N CYS A 90 6.04 9.31 -2.95
CA CYS A 90 7.02 10.19 -2.30
C CYS A 90 6.74 10.21 -0.78
N TYR A 91 7.69 9.73 0.01
CA TYR A 91 7.53 9.69 1.45
C TYR A 91 7.89 11.03 2.08
N ASN A 92 6.90 11.72 2.64
CA ASN A 92 7.07 13.07 3.17
C ASN A 92 7.57 13.15 4.62
N ARG A 93 7.87 12.02 5.26
CA ARG A 93 8.49 11.98 6.59
C ARG A 93 9.98 11.63 6.48
N THR A 94 10.64 11.61 7.62
CA THR A 94 12.06 11.23 7.68
C THR A 94 12.20 9.76 7.29
N ARG A 95 13.00 9.48 6.26
CA ARG A 95 13.39 8.10 5.89
C ARG A 95 14.06 7.38 7.08
N PRO A 96 13.52 6.25 7.57
CA PRO A 96 14.21 5.49 8.61
C PRO A 96 15.41 4.73 8.05
N GLN A 97 16.29 4.35 8.97
CA GLN A 97 17.32 3.35 8.73
C GLN A 97 16.73 1.97 8.97
N VAL A 98 16.91 1.07 8.01
CA VAL A 98 16.51 -0.33 8.09
C VAL A 98 17.67 -1.14 8.65
N VAL A 99 17.38 -2.05 9.57
CA VAL A 99 18.38 -2.92 10.19
C VAL A 99 18.56 -4.21 9.41
N LYS A 100 19.73 -4.84 9.55
CA LYS A 100 20.01 -6.14 8.92
C LYS A 100 18.96 -7.19 9.27
N GLY A 101 18.71 -8.11 8.34
CA GLY A 101 17.74 -9.20 8.49
C GLY A 101 16.28 -8.78 8.29
N LEU A 102 16.01 -7.51 7.97
CA LEU A 102 14.65 -7.00 7.80
C LEU A 102 14.42 -6.41 6.40
N CYS A 103 13.29 -6.76 5.80
CA CYS A 103 12.69 -6.03 4.69
C CYS A 103 11.72 -4.97 5.22
N MET A 104 11.48 -3.92 4.44
CA MET A 104 10.52 -2.87 4.79
C MET A 104 9.18 -3.08 4.07
N VAL A 105 8.08 -2.88 4.78
CA VAL A 105 6.71 -2.88 4.21
C VAL A 105 6.00 -1.57 4.55
N TYR A 106 5.09 -1.15 3.66
CA TYR A 106 4.32 0.08 3.83
C TYR A 106 2.94 -0.21 4.42
N VAL A 107 2.59 0.50 5.50
CA VAL A 107 1.26 0.42 6.13
C VAL A 107 0.45 1.64 5.72
N GLN A 108 -0.37 1.45 4.69
CA GLN A 108 -1.07 2.53 3.98
C GLN A 108 -1.99 3.33 4.90
N GLU A 109 -2.69 2.67 5.82
CA GLU A 109 -3.72 3.27 6.69
C GLU A 109 -3.18 4.37 7.60
N SER A 110 -1.89 4.31 7.91
CA SER A 110 -1.24 5.20 8.88
C SER A 110 0.05 5.83 8.35
N ASN A 111 0.33 5.65 7.06
CA ASN A 111 1.48 6.21 6.35
C ASN A 111 2.79 6.04 7.14
N TYR A 112 3.06 4.79 7.56
CA TYR A 112 4.28 4.43 8.27
C TYR A 112 4.88 3.14 7.69
N PHE A 113 6.11 2.88 8.08
CA PHE A 113 6.84 1.70 7.66
C PHE A 113 6.91 0.67 8.77
N ASN A 114 6.61 -0.58 8.44
CA ASN A 114 6.81 -1.72 9.31
C ASN A 114 7.93 -2.61 8.75
N SER A 115 8.44 -3.51 9.56
CA SER A 115 9.52 -4.42 9.18
C SER A 115 9.03 -5.86 9.08
N TYR A 116 9.58 -6.58 8.12
CA TYR A 116 9.37 -8.00 7.89
C TYR A 116 10.70 -8.73 8.09
N ASN A 117 10.72 -9.80 8.88
CA ASN A 117 11.93 -10.59 9.09
C ASN A 117 12.19 -11.51 7.90
N CYS A 118 13.21 -11.20 7.10
CA CYS A 118 13.56 -11.95 5.89
C CYS A 118 14.69 -12.96 6.08
N THR A 119 15.09 -13.28 7.32
CA THR A 119 16.21 -14.19 7.58
C THR A 119 15.97 -15.62 7.08
N THR A 120 14.72 -15.94 6.71
CA THR A 120 14.27 -17.18 6.07
C THR A 120 14.44 -17.20 4.54
N PHE A 121 14.80 -16.07 3.93
CA PHE A 121 15.03 -15.99 2.49
C PHE A 121 16.22 -16.86 2.10
N GLU A 122 16.14 -17.50 0.93
CA GLU A 122 17.29 -18.24 0.38
C GLU A 122 18.46 -17.30 0.07
N ASP A 123 18.16 -16.08 -0.42
CA ASP A 123 19.12 -15.03 -0.73
C ASP A 123 18.47 -13.64 -0.72
N GLY A 124 19.31 -12.59 -0.72
CA GLY A 124 18.87 -11.20 -0.93
C GLY A 124 18.23 -10.49 0.27
N CYS A 125 18.18 -11.12 1.45
CA CYS A 125 17.83 -10.43 2.69
C CYS A 125 18.98 -9.49 3.12
N PRO A 126 18.71 -8.27 3.63
CA PRO A 126 19.74 -7.30 3.96
C PRO A 126 20.74 -7.79 5.02
N ASP A 127 22.03 -7.69 4.71
CA ASP A 127 23.16 -8.09 5.55
C ASP A 127 23.76 -6.91 6.35
N MET A 128 23.50 -5.68 5.91
CA MET A 128 23.91 -4.44 6.55
C MET A 128 22.76 -3.44 6.66
N PHE A 129 22.99 -2.36 7.42
CA PHE A 129 22.03 -1.27 7.52
C PHE A 129 21.96 -0.49 6.20
N TYR A 130 20.75 -0.04 5.84
CA TYR A 130 20.53 0.81 4.68
C TYR A 130 19.40 1.81 4.96
N LEU A 131 19.26 2.83 4.13
CA LEU A 131 18.17 3.80 4.26
C LEU A 131 16.92 3.28 3.55
N SER A 132 15.73 3.59 4.05
CA SER A 132 14.48 3.07 3.47
C SER A 132 14.28 3.45 1.99
N ASP A 133 14.82 4.58 1.55
CA ASP A 133 14.78 5.03 0.15
C ASP A 133 15.82 4.30 -0.73
N GLU A 134 16.61 3.39 -0.16
CA GLU A 134 17.58 2.55 -0.86
C GLU A 134 17.11 1.09 -0.97
N SER A 135 15.79 0.84 -0.94
CA SER A 135 15.21 -0.50 -1.09
C SER A 135 15.65 -1.22 -2.37
N TYR A 136 15.97 -0.49 -3.44
CA TYR A 136 16.53 -1.02 -4.68
C TYR A 136 17.86 -1.78 -4.51
N LYS A 137 18.56 -1.62 -3.38
CA LYS A 137 19.75 -2.43 -3.05
C LYS A 137 19.39 -3.87 -2.68
N TYR A 138 18.14 -4.12 -2.28
CA TYR A 138 17.64 -5.40 -1.82
C TYR A 138 16.34 -5.75 -2.57
N PRO A 139 16.41 -6.01 -3.89
CA PRO A 139 15.23 -6.23 -4.73
C PRO A 139 14.33 -7.37 -4.25
N LYS A 140 14.90 -8.41 -3.62
CA LYS A 140 14.14 -9.51 -3.01
C LYS A 140 13.16 -9.07 -1.93
N CYS A 141 13.38 -7.92 -1.28
CA CYS A 141 12.44 -7.30 -0.36
C CYS A 141 11.24 -6.61 -1.04
N MET A 142 11.20 -6.58 -2.37
CA MET A 142 10.10 -6.03 -3.17
C MET A 142 9.52 -7.06 -4.14
N ASP A 143 10.09 -8.28 -4.20
CA ASP A 143 9.61 -9.38 -5.02
C ASP A 143 8.60 -10.22 -4.23
N ILE A 144 7.31 -9.99 -4.47
CA ILE A 144 6.21 -10.69 -3.79
C ILE A 144 5.36 -11.48 -4.77
N ASP A 145 4.68 -12.51 -4.28
CA ASP A 145 3.51 -13.11 -4.90
C ASP A 145 2.24 -12.46 -4.29
N PRO A 146 1.54 -11.57 -5.02
CA PRO A 146 0.32 -10.93 -4.52
C PRO A 146 -0.82 -11.89 -4.16
N ILE A 147 -0.88 -13.05 -4.82
CA ILE A 147 -1.92 -14.06 -4.59
C ILE A 147 -1.56 -14.89 -3.37
N GLY A 148 -0.32 -15.37 -3.32
CA GLY A 148 0.22 -16.14 -2.19
C GLY A 148 0.48 -15.29 -0.94
N ARG A 149 0.52 -13.96 -1.07
CA ARG A 149 0.85 -12.98 -0.01
C ARG A 149 2.15 -13.33 0.70
N CYS A 150 3.19 -13.61 -0.09
CA CYS A 150 4.49 -14.03 0.39
C CYS A 150 5.60 -13.45 -0.48
N TYR A 151 6.83 -13.47 0.02
CA TYR A 151 8.00 -13.07 -0.76
C TYR A 151 8.49 -14.22 -1.64
N LEU A 152 8.80 -13.95 -2.90
CA LEU A 152 9.27 -14.98 -3.83
C LEU A 152 10.63 -15.60 -3.43
N ALA A 153 11.39 -14.88 -2.59
CA ALA A 153 12.64 -15.35 -2.02
C ALA A 153 12.46 -16.35 -0.86
N GLU A 154 11.24 -16.50 -0.33
CA GLU A 154 10.94 -17.53 0.66
C GLU A 154 10.65 -18.87 0.01
N SER A 155 11.27 -19.92 0.54
CA SER A 155 11.06 -21.30 0.08
C SER A 155 9.60 -21.75 0.22
N SER A 156 8.91 -21.30 1.27
CA SER A 156 7.48 -21.56 1.51
C SER A 156 6.58 -20.95 0.42
N CYS A 157 6.97 -19.80 -0.14
CA CYS A 157 6.21 -19.10 -1.17
C CYS A 157 6.18 -19.89 -2.49
N LYS A 158 7.34 -20.44 -2.88
CA LYS A 158 7.46 -21.30 -4.08
C LYS A 158 6.57 -22.54 -4.00
N LEU A 159 6.45 -23.13 -2.81
CA LEU A 159 5.55 -24.26 -2.58
C LEU A 159 4.08 -23.85 -2.76
N ALA A 160 3.67 -22.70 -2.21
CA ALA A 160 2.31 -22.19 -2.33
C ALA A 160 1.91 -21.94 -3.80
N THR A 161 2.79 -21.32 -4.60
CA THR A 161 2.52 -21.10 -6.04
C THR A 161 2.33 -22.43 -6.77
N THR A 162 3.16 -23.45 -6.48
CA THR A 162 3.06 -24.78 -7.09
C THR A 162 1.73 -25.47 -6.75
N TYR A 163 1.28 -25.40 -5.49
CA TYR A 163 -0.01 -25.93 -5.08
C TYR A 163 -1.21 -25.15 -5.67
N SER A 164 -1.10 -23.83 -5.82
CA SER A 164 -2.16 -23.01 -6.45
C SER A 164 -2.29 -23.21 -7.96
N SER A 165 -1.21 -23.65 -8.62
CA SER A 165 -1.17 -23.91 -10.07
C SER A 165 -1.61 -25.31 -10.46
N ASP A 166 -1.91 -26.19 -9.50
CA ASP A 166 -2.34 -27.57 -9.76
C ASP A 166 -3.88 -27.64 -9.94
N PRO A 167 -4.43 -27.90 -11.14
CA PRO A 167 -5.87 -27.80 -11.42
C PRO A 167 -6.71 -28.91 -10.79
N PHE A 168 -6.14 -29.80 -9.96
CA PHE A 168 -6.74 -31.07 -9.57
C PHE A 168 -6.90 -31.32 -8.06
N LYS A 169 -6.91 -30.26 -7.23
CA LYS A 169 -7.36 -30.40 -5.84
C LYS A 169 -8.49 -29.44 -5.47
N GLY A 170 -9.69 -29.85 -5.85
CA GLY A 170 -10.97 -29.50 -5.23
C GLY A 170 -11.74 -30.77 -4.93
#